data_AF-A0AAW7U8A5-F1
#
_entry.id   AF-A0AAW7U8A5-F1
#
_cell.length_a   1.000
_cell.length_b   1.000
_cell.length_c   1.000
_cell.angle_alpha   90.00
_cell.angle_beta   90.00
_cell.angle_gamma   90.00
#
_symmetry.space_group_name_H-M   'P 1'
#
loop_
_entity.id
_entity.type
_entity.pdbx_description
1 polymer ?
#
loop_
_entity_poly.entity_id
_entity_poly.type
_entity_poly.pdbx_seq_one_letter_code
_entity_poly.pdbx_strand_id
1 'polypeptide(L)'
;MKKLAVFAMLLGLSFAAQAGSIQYLKKRKAVVYTDRAEICLEDNRCHPVLIGKTTPKGTFDLNIVKTNWRGYGGDVMKFKEENDFMFAVHRVWTLKPEERRMERIASPNIKDRIMTNGCINVNNDVYEKLKAYFVLEVR
;
A
#
# COMPACT_ATOMS: atom_id res chain seq x y z
N MET A 1 -16.49 35.06 -58.88
CA MET A 1 -16.67 33.91 -57.96
C MET A 1 -15.33 33.56 -57.34
N LYS A 2 -15.22 33.78 -56.02
CA LYS A 2 -14.41 33.11 -54.99
C LYS A 2 -13.02 32.47 -55.31
N LYS A 3 -12.01 33.02 -54.61
CA LYS A 3 -10.92 32.37 -53.82
C LYS A 3 -9.79 31.69 -54.64
N LEU A 4 -8.51 31.63 -54.26
CA LEU A 4 -7.80 31.56 -52.96
C LEU A 4 -6.50 32.39 -53.04
N ALA A 5 -6.19 33.33 -52.14
CA ALA A 5 -5.67 33.15 -50.78
C ALA A 5 -4.22 32.60 -50.72
N VAL A 6 -3.27 33.54 -50.72
CA VAL A 6 -1.90 33.38 -50.20
C VAL A 6 -1.97 33.31 -48.67
N PHE A 7 -1.32 32.32 -48.04
CA PHE A 7 -0.88 32.44 -46.65
C PHE A 7 0.42 31.67 -46.44
N ALA A 8 1.50 32.42 -46.23
CA ALA A 8 2.68 31.98 -45.53
C ALA A 8 2.37 31.92 -44.03
N MET A 9 3.03 30.99 -43.31
CA MET A 9 3.90 31.26 -42.16
C MET A 9 3.99 30.00 -41.28
N LEU A 10 5.22 29.48 -41.18
CA LEU A 10 5.65 28.49 -40.19
C LEU A 10 5.44 29.05 -38.79
N LEU A 11 4.89 28.26 -37.87
CA LEU A 11 5.16 28.38 -36.44
C LEU A 11 5.05 26.99 -35.82
N GLY A 12 6.20 26.48 -35.37
CA GLY A 12 6.33 25.20 -34.68
C GLY A 12 5.52 25.19 -33.40
N LEU A 13 4.72 24.15 -33.22
CA LEU A 13 4.18 23.78 -31.92
C LEU A 13 5.08 22.68 -31.37
N SER A 14 6.08 23.13 -30.61
CA SER A 14 6.80 22.28 -29.67
C SER A 14 5.79 21.71 -28.68
N PHE A 15 5.40 20.45 -28.84
CA PHE A 15 4.81 19.70 -27.75
C PHE A 15 5.91 19.43 -26.73
N ALA A 16 6.12 20.37 -25.82
CA ALA A 16 6.79 20.07 -24.56
C ALA A 16 5.90 19.09 -23.81
N ALA A 17 6.12 17.79 -24.04
CA ALA A 17 5.53 16.73 -23.25
C ALA A 17 5.90 17.01 -21.78
N GLN A 18 4.86 17.14 -20.98
CA GLN A 18 4.88 17.60 -19.60
C GLN A 18 5.69 16.62 -18.73
N ALA A 19 7.00 16.88 -18.57
CA ALA A 19 7.88 16.12 -17.68
C ALA A 19 7.46 16.19 -16.19
N GLY A 20 6.46 17.01 -15.86
CA GLY A 20 5.95 17.19 -14.50
C GLY A 20 5.09 16.03 -13.95
N SER A 21 4.60 15.11 -14.80
CA SER A 21 3.78 13.98 -14.31
C SER A 21 4.62 12.82 -13.74
N ILE A 22 5.88 12.67 -14.18
CA ILE A 22 6.74 11.56 -13.76
C ILE A 22 7.46 11.86 -12.43
N GLN A 23 7.78 13.13 -12.16
CA GLN A 23 8.43 13.55 -10.91
C GLN A 23 7.47 13.64 -9.70
N TYR A 24 6.15 13.71 -9.93
CA TYR A 24 5.15 13.87 -8.86
C TYR A 24 4.58 12.55 -8.31
N LEU A 25 4.96 11.40 -8.89
CA LEU A 25 4.89 10.11 -8.19
C LEU A 25 6.02 10.05 -7.15
N LYS A 26 6.02 11.00 -6.22
CA LYS A 26 6.78 10.92 -4.97
C LYS A 26 6.41 9.56 -4.38
N LYS A 27 7.37 8.64 -4.24
CA LYS A 27 7.13 7.28 -3.72
C LYS A 27 6.41 7.40 -2.37
N ARG A 28 5.07 7.31 -2.40
CA ARG A 28 4.24 7.50 -1.21
C ARG A 28 4.62 6.44 -0.19
N LYS A 29 4.85 6.90 1.04
CA LYS A 29 5.39 6.06 2.11
C LYS A 29 4.38 5.90 3.23
N ALA A 30 4.15 4.64 3.61
CA ALA A 30 3.40 4.30 4.82
C ALA A 30 4.39 3.86 5.91
N VAL A 31 4.12 4.22 7.16
CA VAL A 31 4.98 3.88 8.30
C VAL A 31 4.20 3.00 9.27
N VAL A 32 4.73 1.82 9.55
CA VAL A 32 4.20 0.89 10.55
C VAL A 32 4.99 1.05 11.84
N TYR A 33 4.28 1.29 12.93
CA TYR A 33 4.83 1.39 14.28
C TYR A 33 4.42 0.13 15.05
N THR A 34 5.36 -0.80 15.28
CA THR A 34 4.98 -2.07 15.91
C THR A 34 4.75 -1.98 17.41
N ASP A 35 5.32 -0.96 18.07
CA ASP A 35 5.13 -0.68 19.49
C ASP A 35 3.66 -0.37 19.82
N ARG A 36 2.94 0.23 18.87
CA ARG A 36 1.51 0.53 18.97
C ARG A 36 0.62 -0.31 18.03
N ALA A 37 1.21 -1.14 17.17
CA ALA A 37 0.51 -1.92 16.16
C ALA A 37 -0.43 -1.05 15.29
N GLU A 38 0.16 -0.02 14.70
CA GLU A 38 -0.53 0.90 13.78
C GLU A 38 0.24 1.11 12.49
N ILE A 39 -0.49 1.43 11.42
CA ILE A 39 0.08 1.97 10.17
C ILE A 39 -0.40 3.40 9.99
N CYS A 40 0.53 4.31 9.75
CA CYS A 40 0.26 5.72 9.52
C CYS A 40 0.50 6.07 8.06
N LEU A 41 -0.46 6.79 7.50
CA LEU A 41 -0.44 7.32 6.14
C LEU A 41 0.09 8.77 6.16
N GLU A 42 0.35 9.33 4.98
CA GLU A 42 0.97 10.66 4.79
C GLU A 42 0.20 11.84 5.40
N ASP A 43 -1.10 11.67 5.65
CA ASP A 43 -1.95 12.64 6.33
C ASP A 43 -1.86 12.55 7.87
N ASN A 44 -0.85 11.83 8.39
CA ASN A 44 -0.66 11.48 9.79
C ASN A 44 -1.84 10.73 10.42
N ARG A 45 -2.78 10.19 9.63
CA ARG A 45 -3.82 9.31 10.15
C ARG A 45 -3.24 7.91 10.33
N CYS A 46 -3.32 7.43 11.56
CA CYS A 46 -2.88 6.10 11.94
C CYS A 46 -4.09 5.17 12.07
N HIS A 47 -3.92 3.94 11.61
CA HIS A 47 -4.93 2.90 11.60
C HIS A 47 -4.42 1.67 12.35
N PRO A 48 -5.26 0.98 13.14
CA PRO A 48 -4.84 -0.24 13.80
C PRO A 48 -4.54 -1.33 12.78
N VAL A 49 -3.54 -2.15 13.08
CA VAL A 49 -3.14 -3.29 12.25
C VAL A 49 -2.93 -4.53 13.12
N LEU A 50 -3.03 -5.71 12.53
CA LEU A 50 -2.51 -6.92 13.17
C LEU A 50 -1.09 -7.17 12.68
N ILE A 51 -0.18 -7.45 13.60
CA ILE A 51 1.23 -7.70 13.31
C ILE A 51 1.73 -8.95 14.03
N GLY A 52 2.93 -9.39 13.69
CA GLY A 52 3.63 -10.48 14.36
C GLY A 52 4.86 -9.97 15.11
N LYS A 53 5.33 -10.74 16.09
CA LYS A 53 6.60 -10.46 16.77
C LYS A 53 7.80 -10.50 15.82
N THR A 54 7.65 -11.25 14.73
CA THR A 54 8.64 -11.47 13.66
C THR A 54 8.47 -10.50 12.49
N THR A 55 7.59 -9.49 12.59
CA THR A 55 7.43 -8.47 11.53
C THR A 55 8.78 -7.76 11.31
N PRO A 56 9.39 -7.86 10.12
CA PRO A 56 10.76 -7.40 9.94
C PRO A 56 10.81 -5.88 9.93
N LYS A 57 11.81 -5.33 10.62
CA LYS A 57 12.07 -3.88 10.69
C LYS A 57 12.89 -3.43 9.48
N GLY A 58 12.68 -2.20 9.06
CA GLY A 58 13.41 -1.60 7.95
C GLY A 58 12.52 -0.85 6.98
N THR A 59 13.11 -0.46 5.85
CA THR A 59 12.39 0.19 4.74
C THR A 59 12.36 -0.76 3.56
N PHE A 60 11.19 -0.93 2.98
CA PHE A 60 10.92 -1.94 1.96
C PHE A 60 10.14 -1.34 0.78
N ASP A 61 10.37 -1.85 -0.42
CA ASP A 61 9.49 -1.58 -1.56
C ASP A 61 8.21 -2.39 -1.41
N LEU A 62 7.06 -1.73 -1.61
CA LEU A 62 5.73 -2.33 -1.49
C LEU A 62 5.22 -2.71 -2.88
N ASN A 63 5.02 -4.00 -3.12
CA ASN A 63 4.69 -4.55 -4.43
C ASN A 63 3.41 -5.36 -4.40
N ILE A 64 2.43 -5.04 -5.26
CA ILE A 64 1.19 -5.79 -5.36
C ILE A 64 1.43 -7.11 -6.10
N VAL A 65 1.03 -8.22 -5.50
CA VAL A 65 1.10 -9.57 -6.05
C VAL A 65 -0.30 -10.18 -6.09
N LYS A 66 -0.68 -10.77 -7.23
CA LYS A 66 -1.96 -11.47 -7.38
C LYS A 66 -1.96 -12.82 -6.66
N THR A 67 -3.11 -13.18 -6.11
CA THR A 67 -3.28 -14.44 -5.39
C THR A 67 -4.68 -15.00 -5.59
N ASN A 68 -4.77 -16.33 -5.73
CA ASN A 68 -6.05 -17.03 -5.87
C ASN A 68 -6.65 -17.45 -4.52
N TRP A 69 -5.96 -17.16 -3.42
CA TRP A 69 -6.43 -17.49 -2.08
C TRP A 69 -7.57 -16.56 -1.66
N ARG A 70 -8.78 -17.11 -1.57
CA ARG A 70 -10.02 -16.36 -1.30
C ARG A 70 -9.92 -15.42 -0.09
N GLY A 71 -9.22 -15.83 0.97
CA GLY A 71 -9.09 -15.04 2.20
C GLY A 71 -8.30 -13.74 2.05
N TYR A 72 -7.54 -13.54 0.97
CA TYR A 72 -6.82 -12.29 0.69
C TYR A 72 -7.59 -11.33 -0.23
N GLY A 73 -8.65 -11.79 -0.91
CA GLY A 73 -9.42 -10.93 -1.82
C GLY A 73 -8.74 -10.60 -3.14
N GLY A 74 -7.86 -11.48 -3.65
CA GLY A 74 -7.30 -11.42 -5.00
C GLY A 74 -5.90 -10.83 -5.13
N ASP A 75 -5.43 -10.09 -4.12
CA ASP A 75 -4.06 -9.57 -4.06
C ASP A 75 -3.57 -9.34 -2.62
N VAL A 76 -2.24 -9.29 -2.49
CA VAL A 76 -1.52 -8.86 -1.29
C VAL A 76 -0.39 -7.91 -1.70
N MET A 77 0.13 -7.13 -0.75
CA MET A 77 1.28 -6.25 -0.99
C MET A 77 2.53 -6.83 -0.34
N LYS A 78 3.35 -7.53 -1.13
CA LYS A 78 4.65 -8.05 -0.69
C LYS A 78 5.59 -6.90 -0.34
N PHE A 79 6.31 -7.04 0.78
CA PHE A 79 7.36 -6.09 1.16
C PHE A 79 8.70 -6.77 1.52
N LYS A 80 8.70 -8.05 1.92
CA LYS A 80 9.94 -8.83 2.11
C LYS A 80 9.69 -10.29 1.75
N GLU A 81 10.73 -10.98 1.32
CA GLU A 81 10.74 -12.43 1.14
C GLU A 81 12.05 -12.98 1.71
N GLU A 82 11.97 -14.05 2.49
CA GLU A 82 13.11 -14.68 3.14
C GLU A 82 12.78 -16.15 3.42
N ASN A 83 13.68 -17.07 3.05
CA ASN A 83 13.54 -18.52 3.28
C ASN A 83 12.15 -19.07 2.89
N ASP A 84 11.70 -18.78 1.68
CA ASP A 84 10.39 -19.14 1.12
C ASP A 84 9.16 -18.57 1.88
N PHE A 85 9.40 -17.67 2.85
CA PHE A 85 8.34 -16.93 3.52
C PHE A 85 8.19 -15.53 2.94
N MET A 86 7.01 -15.21 2.42
CA MET A 86 6.65 -13.90 1.92
C MET A 86 5.94 -13.07 3.00
N PHE A 87 6.58 -12.00 3.45
CA PHE A 87 5.95 -10.99 4.30
C PHE A 87 5.15 -10.01 3.44
N ALA A 88 3.88 -9.83 3.79
CA ALA A 88 2.98 -8.97 3.04
C ALA A 88 2.09 -8.12 3.95
N VAL A 89 1.66 -6.98 3.43
CA VAL A 89 0.47 -6.27 3.91
C VAL A 89 -0.74 -6.88 3.21
N HIS A 90 -1.79 -7.24 3.96
CA HIS A 90 -3.00 -7.79 3.36
C HIS A 90 -4.26 -7.44 4.16
N ARG A 91 -5.43 -7.64 3.56
CA ARG A 91 -6.73 -7.48 4.23
C ARG A 91 -6.85 -8.43 5.42
N VAL A 92 -7.57 -8.05 6.47
CA VAL A 92 -7.82 -8.96 7.60
C VAL A 92 -8.42 -10.29 7.11
N TRP A 93 -7.76 -11.40 7.44
CA TRP A 93 -8.21 -12.74 7.06
C TRP A 93 -9.36 -13.20 7.95
N THR A 94 -10.54 -13.40 7.36
CA THR A 94 -11.80 -13.73 8.06
C THR A 94 -12.24 -15.19 7.90
N LEU A 95 -11.55 -16.00 7.08
CA LEU A 95 -11.92 -17.42 6.86
C LEU A 95 -11.49 -18.37 8.00
N LYS A 96 -11.14 -17.82 9.17
CA LYS A 96 -10.74 -18.54 10.39
C LYS A 96 -11.34 -17.80 11.60
N PRO A 97 -12.64 -17.98 11.88
CA PRO A 97 -13.36 -17.17 12.87
C PRO A 97 -12.82 -17.36 14.30
N GLU A 98 -12.22 -18.51 14.62
CA GLU A 98 -11.64 -18.81 15.93
C GLU A 98 -10.49 -17.86 16.30
N GLU A 99 -9.81 -17.29 15.29
CA GLU A 99 -8.74 -16.32 15.50
C GLU A 99 -9.26 -14.93 15.86
N ARG A 100 -10.56 -14.65 15.69
CA ARG A 100 -11.23 -13.39 16.08
C ARG A 100 -10.49 -12.13 15.61
N ARG A 101 -9.99 -12.16 14.36
CA ARG A 101 -9.10 -11.11 13.84
C ARG A 101 -9.77 -9.74 13.74
N MET A 102 -11.07 -9.71 13.45
CA MET A 102 -11.83 -8.45 13.35
C MET A 102 -12.03 -7.80 14.72
N GLU A 103 -12.23 -8.59 15.77
CA GLU A 103 -12.31 -8.12 17.14
C GLU A 103 -10.93 -7.66 17.63
N ARG A 104 -9.87 -8.42 17.30
CA ARG A 104 -8.50 -8.09 17.66
C ARG A 104 -8.05 -6.76 17.07
N ILE A 105 -8.27 -6.52 15.77
CA ILE A 105 -7.84 -5.27 15.13
C ILE A 105 -8.59 -4.05 15.69
N ALA A 106 -9.83 -4.24 16.15
CA ALA A 106 -10.63 -3.20 16.80
C ALA A 106 -10.31 -3.03 18.29
N SER A 107 -9.64 -3.99 18.94
CA SER A 107 -9.34 -3.92 20.37
C SER A 107 -8.45 -2.71 20.67
N PRO A 108 -8.70 -1.95 21.75
CA PRO A 108 -7.79 -0.88 22.19
C PRO A 108 -6.47 -1.43 22.76
N ASN A 109 -6.43 -2.71 23.17
CA ASN A 109 -5.26 -3.34 23.73
C ASN A 109 -4.30 -3.83 22.63
N ILE A 110 -3.10 -3.24 22.58
CA ILE A 110 -2.05 -3.56 21.60
C ILE A 110 -1.71 -5.06 21.60
N LYS A 111 -1.73 -5.72 22.76
CA LYS A 111 -1.39 -7.15 22.87
C LYS A 111 -2.34 -8.04 22.05
N ASP A 112 -3.59 -7.63 21.87
CA ASP A 112 -4.56 -8.38 21.07
C ASP A 112 -4.24 -8.32 19.58
N ARG A 113 -3.55 -7.25 19.16
CA ARG A 113 -3.13 -6.98 17.77
C ARG A 113 -1.81 -7.63 17.38
N ILE A 114 -1.08 -8.22 18.33
CA ILE A 114 0.16 -8.99 18.06
C ILE A 114 -0.20 -10.48 17.96
N MET A 115 -0.46 -10.96 16.75
CA MET A 115 -0.97 -12.32 16.52
C MET A 115 -0.45 -13.00 15.24
N THR A 116 0.05 -12.26 14.26
CA THR A 116 0.43 -12.83 12.97
C THR A 116 1.82 -13.47 13.03
N ASN A 117 2.20 -14.19 11.97
CA ASN A 117 3.56 -14.71 11.80
C ASN A 117 4.53 -13.70 11.18
N GLY A 118 4.15 -12.41 11.10
CA GLY A 118 4.98 -11.33 10.57
C GLY A 118 4.33 -10.51 9.45
N CYS A 119 3.22 -10.99 8.87
CA CYS A 119 2.40 -10.19 7.96
C CYS A 119 1.69 -9.06 8.70
N ILE A 120 1.30 -8.03 7.95
CA ILE A 120 0.63 -6.85 8.49
C ILE A 120 -0.80 -6.85 7.95
N ASN A 121 -1.77 -7.13 8.81
CA ASN A 121 -3.17 -7.17 8.40
C ASN A 121 -3.82 -5.81 8.64
N VAL A 122 -4.51 -5.30 7.63
CA VAL A 122 -5.19 -4.00 7.68
C VAL A 122 -6.66 -4.14 7.29
N ASN A 123 -7.49 -3.19 7.72
CA ASN A 123 -8.88 -3.11 7.24
C ASN A 123 -8.94 -2.86 5.73
N ASN A 124 -10.04 -3.29 5.09
CA ASN A 124 -10.19 -3.23 3.64
C ASN A 124 -9.99 -1.80 3.08
N ASP A 125 -10.54 -0.79 3.75
CA ASP A 125 -10.41 0.61 3.30
C ASP A 125 -8.96 1.11 3.36
N VAL A 126 -8.21 0.70 4.39
CA VAL A 126 -6.78 1.02 4.52
C VAL A 126 -5.99 0.31 3.43
N TYR A 127 -6.30 -0.97 3.15
CA TYR A 127 -5.64 -1.72 2.08
C TYR A 127 -5.83 -1.04 0.71
N GLU A 128 -7.05 -0.61 0.38
CA GLU A 128 -7.31 0.07 -0.89
C GLU A 128 -6.56 1.41 -1.00
N LYS A 129 -6.46 2.18 0.09
CA LYS A 129 -5.63 3.41 0.14
C LYS A 129 -4.15 3.10 -0.09
N LEU A 130 -3.65 2.01 0.50
CA LEU A 130 -2.26 1.58 0.38
C LEU A 130 -1.85 1.19 -1.03
N LYS A 131 -2.78 0.90 -1.95
CA LYS A 131 -2.44 0.60 -3.36
C LYS A 131 -1.76 1.77 -4.08
N ALA A 132 -1.90 2.98 -3.55
CA ALA A 132 -1.20 4.16 -4.04
C ALA A 132 0.16 4.39 -3.36
N TYR A 133 0.60 3.48 -2.49
CA TYR A 133 1.85 3.55 -1.75
C TYR A 133 2.88 2.57 -2.31
N PHE A 134 4.14 2.98 -2.27
CA PHE A 134 5.25 2.24 -2.90
C PHE A 134 6.36 1.90 -1.91
N VAL A 135 6.36 2.52 -0.73
CA VAL A 135 7.36 2.28 0.31
C VAL A 135 6.65 1.99 1.62
N LEU A 136 7.10 0.93 2.28
CA LEU A 136 6.70 0.56 3.63
C LEU A 136 7.90 0.69 4.56
N GLU A 137 7.79 1.55 5.57
CA GLU A 137 8.79 1.65 6.63
C GLU A 137 8.23 1.01 7.90
N VAL A 138 8.91 0.01 8.45
CA VAL A 138 8.50 -0.69 9.67
C VAL A 138 9.48 -0.31 10.79
N ARG A 139 8.96 0.36 11.81
CA ARG A 139 9.66 0.85 12.99
C ARG A 139 9.28 0.09 14.25
#